data_AF-A0A8H6C083-F1
#
_entry.id   AF-A0A8H6C083-F1
#
_cell.length_a   1.000
_cell.length_b   1.000
_cell.length_c   1.000
_cell.angle_alpha   90.00
_cell.angle_beta   90.00
_cell.angle_gamma   90.00
#
_symmetry.space_group_name_H-M   'P 1'
#
loop_
_entity.id
_entity.type
_entity.pdbx_description
1 polymer ?
#
loop_
_entity_poly.entity_id
_entity_poly.type
_entity_poly.pdbx_seq_one_letter_code
_entity_poly.pdbx_strand_id
1 'polypeptide(L)'
;MEDSYTLSTSTLIIITKKVVISTKFVTGRIIRSLETIHPSSSNAYYLMGAYYFQEVIPNQLAVLSLNTMYWFDSNPMVDDCDNKGDPGYKLFEWLGYVLKEMRARNMKVWLCGHVPPNEKNYDTTCLRKYIAWTHEYRDVIVGGLYGHMNLDHFIPLDSKSVFSVEDEDDLALEDSNLYKALDENFSDKFFRVTGGVPNNKVTYLETLREELYAPLKGKKKSGEHFERYSIAHVTASIIPTFNPGMRVWEYNITDLEDKLQQVKFEPWDKFFAGVERMIEVQSNYVDEKDNDEMNWQEMDDITIERKKKHKKKNRKKKKDHTFPKPMPENLPLGPAYIEQTFTPERYVQYYADLESINKGKKEFDYEIEYSTDDSLYGLKALTVEEWIKFGRKLGEPVKDLKNNVNKGKKKKNNGKKYKKLQQIWNAYLKHAFISSDYEHKGYG
;
A
#
# COMPACT_ATOMS: atom_id res chain seq x y z
N MET A 1 30.01 -73.19 -4.23
CA MET A 1 30.35 -71.80 -3.89
C MET A 1 29.15 -70.96 -4.27
N GLU A 2 28.19 -70.95 -3.35
CA GLU A 2 27.00 -70.10 -3.39
C GLU A 2 27.34 -68.87 -2.54
N ASP A 3 27.51 -67.72 -3.18
CA ASP A 3 27.66 -66.46 -2.46
C ASP A 3 26.32 -65.73 -2.39
N SER A 4 25.95 -65.46 -1.15
CA SER A 4 24.74 -64.82 -0.69
C SER A 4 24.88 -63.30 -0.79
N TYR A 5 23.95 -62.64 -1.50
CA TYR A 5 23.84 -61.18 -1.49
C TYR A 5 22.96 -60.74 -0.32
N THR A 6 23.58 -60.13 0.68
CA THR A 6 22.92 -59.43 1.79
C THR A 6 22.36 -58.09 1.31
N LEU A 7 21.04 -57.95 1.32
CA LEU A 7 20.32 -56.68 1.14
C LEU A 7 20.54 -55.81 2.39
N SER A 8 21.38 -54.79 2.27
CA SER A 8 21.47 -53.71 3.26
C SER A 8 20.37 -52.69 2.99
N THR A 9 19.36 -52.66 3.87
CA THR A 9 18.32 -51.63 3.93
C THR A 9 18.94 -50.29 4.35
N SER A 10 19.20 -49.43 3.37
CA SER A 10 19.54 -48.02 3.65
C SER A 10 18.25 -47.23 3.86
N THR A 11 17.96 -46.92 5.11
CA THR A 11 16.90 -45.98 5.53
C THR A 11 17.18 -44.59 4.95
N LEU A 12 16.39 -44.17 3.95
CA LEU A 12 16.38 -42.81 3.44
C LEU A 12 15.72 -41.89 4.50
N ILE A 13 16.53 -41.29 5.37
CA ILE A 13 16.07 -40.21 6.24
C ILE A 13 15.93 -38.96 5.36
N ILE A 14 14.71 -38.68 4.90
CA ILE A 14 14.37 -37.40 4.29
C ILE A 14 14.36 -36.36 5.42
N ILE A 15 15.49 -35.69 5.64
CA ILE A 15 15.54 -34.48 6.46
C ILE A 15 14.96 -33.35 5.60
N THR A 16 13.66 -33.08 5.74
CA THR A 16 13.04 -31.82 5.30
C THR A 16 13.56 -30.66 6.15
N LYS A 17 14.80 -30.21 5.89
CA LYS A 17 15.23 -28.90 6.37
C LYS A 17 14.44 -27.85 5.61
N LYS A 18 13.39 -27.31 6.24
CA LYS A 18 12.92 -25.95 5.94
C LYS A 18 14.15 -25.05 6.02
N VAL A 19 14.68 -24.63 4.88
CA VAL A 19 15.72 -23.60 4.85
C VAL A 19 15.02 -22.30 5.24
N VAL A 20 15.05 -21.97 6.53
CA VAL A 20 14.73 -20.63 7.00
C VAL A 20 15.90 -19.76 6.55
N ILE A 21 15.81 -19.21 5.35
CA ILE A 21 16.76 -18.19 4.92
C ILE A 21 16.50 -16.98 5.83
N SER A 22 17.45 -16.68 6.70
CA SER A 22 17.36 -15.51 7.57
C SER A 22 17.15 -14.26 6.72
N THR A 23 16.25 -13.37 7.13
CA THR A 23 16.06 -12.05 6.51
C THR A 23 17.40 -11.30 6.36
N LYS A 24 18.33 -11.48 7.31
CA LYS A 24 19.70 -10.93 7.24
C LYS A 24 20.53 -11.48 6.07
N PHE A 25 20.33 -12.75 5.71
CA PHE A 25 21.03 -13.36 4.58
C PHE A 25 20.48 -12.86 3.24
N VAL A 26 19.15 -12.74 3.12
CA VAL A 26 18.51 -12.19 1.91
C VAL A 26 18.87 -10.72 1.74
N THR A 27 18.70 -9.91 2.79
CA THR A 27 19.05 -8.47 2.76
C THR A 27 20.53 -8.25 2.48
N GLY A 28 21.43 -9.01 3.08
CA GLY A 28 22.87 -8.91 2.80
C GLY A 28 23.23 -9.22 1.34
N ARG A 29 22.52 -10.16 0.69
CA ARG A 29 22.70 -10.42 -0.74
C ARG A 29 22.12 -9.31 -1.61
N ILE A 30 20.95 -8.77 -1.27
CA ILE A 30 20.33 -7.70 -2.05
C ILE A 30 21.12 -6.39 -1.93
N ILE A 31 21.64 -6.02 -0.74
CA ILE A 31 22.51 -4.84 -0.60
C ILE A 31 23.69 -4.93 -1.54
N ARG A 32 24.39 -6.08 -1.59
CA ARG A 32 25.53 -6.26 -2.49
C ARG A 32 25.17 -6.01 -3.96
N SER A 33 23.96 -6.38 -4.37
CA SER A 33 23.47 -6.10 -5.72
C SER A 33 22.99 -4.65 -5.92
N LEU A 34 22.68 -3.94 -4.84
CA LEU A 34 22.20 -2.55 -4.85
C LEU A 34 23.26 -1.53 -4.41
N GLU A 35 24.51 -1.94 -4.15
CA GLU A 35 25.59 -1.10 -3.63
C GLU A 35 25.85 0.16 -4.47
N THR A 36 25.52 0.14 -5.76
CA THR A 36 25.67 1.29 -6.67
C THR A 36 24.55 2.34 -6.55
N ILE A 37 23.42 2.00 -5.93
CA ILE A 37 22.20 2.84 -5.89
C ILE A 37 21.70 3.06 -4.45
N HIS A 38 22.18 2.28 -3.49
CA HIS A 38 21.78 2.35 -2.09
C HIS A 38 22.78 3.18 -1.26
N PRO A 39 22.34 4.22 -0.54
CA PRO A 39 23.24 5.09 0.21
C PRO A 39 23.70 4.38 1.49
N SER A 40 24.99 4.47 1.79
CA SER A 40 25.63 3.78 2.93
C SER A 40 25.00 4.14 4.28
N SER A 41 24.46 5.36 4.40
CA SER A 41 23.80 5.90 5.60
C SER A 41 22.55 5.12 6.04
N SER A 42 21.92 4.40 5.11
CA SER A 42 20.68 3.63 5.36
C SER A 42 20.93 2.13 5.55
N ASN A 43 22.19 1.68 5.46
CA ASN A 43 22.57 0.26 5.48
C ASN A 43 22.13 -0.46 6.76
N ALA A 44 22.22 0.18 7.92
CA ALA A 44 21.82 -0.42 9.19
C ALA A 44 20.32 -0.79 9.20
N TYR A 45 19.46 0.15 8.79
CA TYR A 45 18.02 -0.07 8.71
C TYR A 45 17.63 -1.06 7.61
N TYR A 46 18.30 -1.02 6.46
CA TYR A 46 18.09 -2.01 5.42
C TYR A 46 18.44 -3.43 5.92
N LEU A 47 19.58 -3.60 6.60
CA LEU A 47 19.98 -4.88 7.18
C LEU A 47 19.03 -5.35 8.30
N MET A 48 18.37 -4.41 8.96
CA MET A 48 17.37 -4.71 9.98
C MET A 48 16.01 -5.14 9.40
N GLY A 49 15.53 -4.50 8.34
CA GLY A 49 14.14 -4.67 7.90
C GLY A 49 13.88 -4.61 6.38
N ALA A 50 14.91 -4.49 5.54
CA ALA A 50 14.79 -4.39 4.08
C ALA A 50 13.97 -3.19 3.57
N TYR A 51 13.94 -2.10 4.33
CA TYR A 51 13.34 -0.82 3.94
C TYR A 51 14.38 0.29 4.01
N TYR A 52 14.26 1.28 3.11
CA TYR A 52 15.22 2.37 2.97
C TYR A 52 14.58 3.55 2.23
N PHE A 53 15.30 4.66 2.11
CA PHE A 53 14.96 5.69 1.14
C PHE A 53 16.18 6.09 0.30
N GLN A 54 15.90 6.66 -0.86
CA GLN A 54 16.89 7.29 -1.73
C GLN A 54 16.41 8.67 -2.12
N GLU A 55 17.28 9.68 -2.04
CA GLU A 55 17.02 10.97 -2.66
C GLU A 55 17.20 10.84 -4.17
N VAL A 56 16.12 10.98 -4.92
CA VAL A 56 16.15 10.98 -6.38
C VAL A 56 16.44 12.37 -6.94
N ILE A 57 16.14 13.40 -6.14
CA ILE A 57 16.62 14.77 -6.34
C ILE A 57 17.15 15.25 -4.99
N PRO A 58 18.47 15.52 -4.87
CA PRO A 58 19.10 15.82 -3.60
C PRO A 58 18.39 16.94 -2.81
N ASN A 59 18.13 16.70 -1.52
CA ASN A 59 17.42 17.61 -0.61
C ASN A 59 16.02 18.09 -1.08
N GLN A 60 15.43 17.47 -2.10
CA GLN A 60 14.15 17.93 -2.68
C GLN A 60 13.11 16.81 -2.79
N LEU A 61 13.49 15.67 -3.37
CA LEU A 61 12.57 14.55 -3.63
C LEU A 61 13.24 13.23 -3.26
N ALA A 62 12.55 12.44 -2.44
CA ALA A 62 12.99 11.09 -2.07
C ALA A 62 11.94 10.03 -2.42
N VAL A 63 12.41 8.79 -2.59
CA VAL A 63 11.57 7.60 -2.70
C VAL A 63 11.82 6.75 -1.47
N LEU A 64 10.75 6.45 -0.73
CA LEU A 64 10.78 5.57 0.44
C LEU A 64 10.33 4.17 0.01
N SER A 65 11.27 3.24 -0.01
CA SER A 65 11.03 1.82 -0.30
C SER A 65 10.64 1.08 0.97
N LEU A 66 9.37 0.78 1.10
CA LEU A 66 8.76 0.12 2.25
C LEU A 66 8.77 -1.39 2.08
N ASN A 67 9.14 -2.12 3.13
CA ASN A 67 8.96 -3.57 3.17
C ASN A 67 7.52 -3.90 3.59
N THR A 68 6.59 -3.78 2.65
CA THR A 68 5.15 -4.02 2.87
C THR A 68 4.82 -5.45 3.27
N MET A 69 5.76 -6.40 3.17
CA MET A 69 5.57 -7.75 3.68
C MET A 69 5.41 -7.78 5.21
N TYR A 70 5.87 -6.74 5.92
CA TYR A 70 5.64 -6.61 7.36
C TYR A 70 4.25 -6.14 7.74
N TRP A 71 3.45 -5.71 6.75
CA TRP A 71 2.06 -5.34 6.93
C TRP A 71 1.12 -6.32 6.24
N PHE A 72 1.66 -7.26 5.45
CA PHE A 72 0.88 -8.19 4.65
C PHE A 72 0.22 -9.24 5.54
N ASP A 73 -1.11 -9.23 5.60
CA ASP A 73 -1.94 -10.12 6.43
C ASP A 73 -1.67 -11.60 6.13
N SER A 74 -1.37 -11.91 4.87
CA SER A 74 -1.06 -13.28 4.43
C SER A 74 0.36 -13.74 4.78
N ASN A 75 1.20 -12.92 5.42
CA ASN A 75 2.53 -13.31 5.87
C ASN A 75 2.47 -13.95 7.27
N PRO A 76 2.68 -15.28 7.42
CA PRO A 76 2.50 -15.97 8.69
C PRO A 76 3.62 -15.70 9.73
N MET A 77 4.55 -14.79 9.42
CA MET A 77 5.69 -14.44 10.28
C MET A 77 5.54 -13.06 10.92
N VAL A 78 4.40 -12.40 10.70
CA VAL A 78 4.07 -11.09 11.28
C VAL A 78 2.65 -11.17 11.81
N ASP A 79 2.39 -10.48 12.92
CA ASP A 79 1.08 -10.45 13.55
C ASP A 79 0.37 -9.14 13.22
N ASP A 80 0.52 -8.14 14.10
CA ASP A 80 -0.11 -6.84 14.00
C ASP A 80 0.92 -5.70 14.00
N CYS A 81 0.43 -4.47 13.88
CA CYS A 81 1.26 -3.27 13.97
C CYS A 81 1.13 -2.54 15.30
N ASP A 82 0.39 -3.05 16.28
CA ASP A 82 0.19 -2.47 17.62
C ASP A 82 1.21 -2.99 18.65
N ASN A 83 1.78 -4.17 18.43
CA ASN A 83 2.82 -4.76 19.25
C ASN A 83 4.22 -4.23 18.90
N LYS A 84 4.95 -3.72 19.91
CA LYS A 84 6.31 -3.18 19.74
C LYS A 84 7.34 -4.19 19.24
N GLY A 85 7.11 -5.48 19.52
CA GLY A 85 8.01 -6.55 19.08
C GLY A 85 7.97 -6.77 17.56
N ASP A 86 6.82 -6.50 16.96
CA ASP A 86 6.53 -6.82 15.57
C ASP A 86 7.30 -5.94 14.58
N PRO A 87 7.73 -6.52 13.45
CA PRO A 87 8.46 -5.76 12.44
C PRO A 87 7.61 -4.68 11.78
N GLY A 88 6.28 -4.86 11.72
CA GLY A 88 5.34 -3.86 11.22
C GLY A 88 5.31 -2.58 12.07
N TYR A 89 5.35 -2.72 13.41
CA TYR A 89 5.46 -1.60 14.35
C TYR A 89 6.76 -0.83 14.15
N LYS A 90 7.89 -1.53 14.10
CA LYS A 90 9.23 -0.94 13.92
C LYS A 90 9.37 -0.20 12.60
N LEU A 91 8.75 -0.71 11.53
CA LEU A 91 8.67 -0.02 10.25
C LEU A 91 7.91 1.31 10.38
N PHE A 92 6.81 1.38 11.14
CA PHE A 92 6.13 2.65 11.40
C PHE A 92 6.93 3.62 12.28
N GLU A 93 7.72 3.12 13.24
CA GLU A 93 8.65 3.98 13.99
C GLU A 93 9.67 4.63 13.05
N TRP A 94 10.35 3.83 12.22
CA TRP A 94 11.29 4.33 11.22
C TRP A 94 10.64 5.32 10.26
N LEU A 95 9.49 4.96 9.69
CA LEU A 95 8.74 5.81 8.77
C LEU A 95 8.42 7.16 9.43
N GLY A 96 8.05 7.12 10.71
CA GLY A 96 7.73 8.31 11.47
C GLY A 96 8.92 9.22 11.76
N TYR A 97 10.13 8.67 11.97
CA TYR A 97 11.34 9.49 12.08
C TYR A 97 11.72 10.11 10.73
N VAL A 98 11.73 9.31 9.67
CA VAL A 98 12.11 9.76 8.32
C VAL A 98 11.16 10.83 7.81
N LEU A 99 9.84 10.62 7.88
CA LEU A 99 8.86 11.60 7.38
C LEU A 99 8.90 12.92 8.16
N LYS A 100 9.14 12.89 9.48
CA LYS A 100 9.32 14.12 10.28
C LYS A 100 10.50 14.92 9.78
N GLU A 101 11.61 14.27 9.49
CA GLU A 101 12.80 14.92 8.96
C GLU A 101 12.56 15.45 7.54
N MET A 102 11.95 14.64 6.66
CA MET A 102 11.58 15.07 5.30
C MET A 102 10.69 16.32 5.33
N ARG A 103 9.69 16.37 6.23
CA ARG A 103 8.86 17.56 6.44
C ARG A 103 9.70 18.76 6.91
N ALA A 104 10.57 18.57 7.90
CA ALA A 104 11.42 19.64 8.42
C ALA A 104 12.34 20.22 7.34
N ARG A 105 12.76 19.38 6.40
CA ARG A 105 13.56 19.76 5.22
C ARG A 105 12.73 20.29 4.05
N ASN A 106 11.40 20.30 4.16
CA ASN A 106 10.45 20.58 3.07
C ASN A 106 10.62 19.67 1.84
N MET A 107 11.18 18.48 2.03
CA MET A 107 11.32 17.47 0.98
C MET A 107 9.96 16.84 0.67
N LYS A 108 9.78 16.41 -0.58
CA LYS A 108 8.63 15.61 -1.00
C LYS A 108 9.01 14.15 -1.14
N VAL A 109 8.04 13.27 -1.00
CA VAL A 109 8.30 11.83 -1.02
C VAL A 109 7.29 11.04 -1.82
N TRP A 110 7.79 10.05 -2.54
CA TRP A 110 6.99 8.92 -3.02
C TRP A 110 7.14 7.74 -2.07
N LEU A 111 6.03 7.07 -1.78
CA LEU A 111 6.07 5.76 -1.13
C LEU A 111 6.08 4.69 -2.21
N CYS A 112 6.95 3.69 -2.09
CA CYS A 112 6.88 2.50 -2.92
C CYS A 112 6.92 1.23 -2.07
N GLY A 113 6.23 0.20 -2.55
CA GLY A 113 6.13 -1.10 -1.86
C GLY A 113 5.68 -2.19 -2.82
N HIS A 114 5.69 -3.44 -2.36
CA HIS A 114 5.26 -4.55 -3.20
C HIS A 114 3.74 -4.75 -3.13
N VAL A 115 3.24 -5.01 -1.92
CA VAL A 115 1.83 -5.31 -1.64
C VAL A 115 1.09 -3.98 -1.45
N PRO A 116 -0.04 -3.74 -2.13
CA PRO A 116 -0.78 -2.49 -1.99
C PRO A 116 -1.63 -2.44 -0.73
N PRO A 117 -1.83 -1.24 -0.15
CA PRO A 117 -2.66 -1.03 1.03
C PRO A 117 -4.14 -1.19 0.68
N ASN A 118 -4.76 -2.27 1.16
CA ASN A 118 -6.20 -2.44 1.23
C ASN A 118 -6.55 -3.40 2.37
N GLU A 119 -7.84 -3.49 2.67
CA GLU A 119 -8.42 -4.17 3.81
C GLU A 119 -8.17 -5.68 3.83
N LYS A 120 -7.85 -6.30 2.68
CA LYS A 120 -7.57 -7.74 2.60
C LYS A 120 -6.08 -8.07 2.41
N ASN A 121 -5.30 -7.10 1.97
CA ASN A 121 -3.85 -7.25 1.85
C ASN A 121 -3.16 -6.93 3.17
N TYR A 122 -3.55 -5.87 3.86
CA TYR A 122 -2.87 -5.45 5.08
C TYR A 122 -3.63 -5.88 6.31
N ASP A 123 -2.91 -6.24 7.38
CA ASP A 123 -3.52 -6.34 8.70
C ASP A 123 -4.22 -5.01 9.04
N THR A 124 -5.37 -5.11 9.69
CA THR A 124 -6.26 -3.98 9.96
C THR A 124 -5.60 -2.89 10.80
N THR A 125 -4.77 -3.27 11.78
CA THR A 125 -4.03 -2.32 12.61
C THR A 125 -2.94 -1.61 11.80
N CYS A 126 -2.30 -2.34 10.88
CA CYS A 126 -1.29 -1.82 9.96
C CYS A 126 -1.90 -0.88 8.93
N LEU A 127 -3.01 -1.25 8.28
CA LEU A 127 -3.71 -0.42 7.31
C LEU A 127 -4.18 0.89 7.95
N ARG A 128 -4.75 0.82 9.15
CA ARG A 128 -5.17 1.99 9.92
C ARG A 128 -4.03 2.98 10.13
N LYS A 129 -2.85 2.49 10.52
CA LYS A 129 -1.64 3.31 10.69
C LYS A 129 -1.15 3.88 9.36
N TYR A 130 -1.14 3.07 8.31
CA TYR A 130 -0.74 3.51 6.98
C TYR A 130 -1.61 4.66 6.45
N ILE A 131 -2.93 4.54 6.58
CA ILE A 131 -3.88 5.59 6.20
C ILE A 131 -3.68 6.84 7.07
N ALA A 132 -3.45 6.69 8.37
CA ALA A 132 -3.15 7.83 9.24
C ALA A 132 -1.88 8.58 8.78
N TRP A 133 -0.78 7.87 8.49
CA TRP A 133 0.47 8.48 8.05
C TRP A 133 0.35 9.19 6.71
N THR A 134 -0.34 8.58 5.74
CA THR A 134 -0.58 9.21 4.44
C THR A 134 -1.45 10.47 4.56
N HIS A 135 -2.48 10.45 5.42
CA HIS A 135 -3.31 11.62 5.66
C HIS A 135 -2.57 12.75 6.38
N GLU A 136 -1.85 12.44 7.46
CA GLU A 136 -1.20 13.47 8.28
C GLU A 136 0.10 14.02 7.67
N TYR A 137 0.59 13.40 6.59
CA TYR A 137 1.74 13.86 5.79
C TYR A 137 1.36 14.25 4.37
N ARG A 138 0.11 14.70 4.18
CA ARG A 138 -0.41 15.23 2.91
C ARG A 138 0.30 16.48 2.37
N ASP A 139 1.14 17.12 3.18
CA ASP A 139 2.06 18.21 2.80
C ASP A 139 3.38 17.72 2.15
N VAL A 140 3.73 16.45 2.37
CA VAL A 140 5.02 15.82 2.00
C VAL A 140 4.84 14.67 1.00
N ILE A 141 3.84 13.80 1.20
CA ILE A 141 3.65 12.58 0.42
C ILE A 141 2.95 12.91 -0.90
N VAL A 142 3.57 12.54 -2.02
CA VAL A 142 3.07 12.74 -3.39
C VAL A 142 2.10 11.63 -3.79
N GLY A 143 2.32 10.41 -3.32
CA GLY A 143 1.50 9.24 -3.61
C GLY A 143 2.21 7.94 -3.27
N GLY A 144 1.54 6.81 -3.55
CA GLY A 144 2.08 5.47 -3.33
C GLY A 144 2.10 4.63 -4.61
N LEU A 145 3.18 3.88 -4.85
CA LEU A 145 3.37 3.00 -6.00
C LEU A 145 3.54 1.53 -5.55
N TYR A 146 2.65 0.66 -6.03
CA TYR A 146 2.56 -0.74 -5.61
C TYR A 146 2.34 -1.70 -6.77
N GLY A 147 2.54 -3.00 -6.52
CA GLY A 147 2.31 -4.07 -7.49
C GLY A 147 1.49 -5.19 -6.89
N HIS A 148 2.04 -6.42 -6.92
CA HIS A 148 1.49 -7.65 -6.31
C HIS A 148 0.22 -8.21 -6.97
N MET A 149 -0.77 -7.36 -7.24
CA MET A 149 -2.08 -7.75 -7.75
C MET A 149 -2.06 -8.14 -9.23
N ASN A 150 -1.00 -7.74 -9.96
CA ASN A 150 -0.85 -7.83 -11.42
C ASN A 150 -2.01 -7.17 -12.18
N LEU A 151 -2.66 -6.18 -11.58
CA LEU A 151 -3.81 -5.46 -12.11
C LEU A 151 -3.49 -3.97 -12.12
N ASP A 152 -3.82 -3.29 -13.20
CA ASP A 152 -3.73 -1.85 -13.28
C ASP A 152 -4.98 -1.18 -12.68
N HIS A 153 -4.83 -0.60 -11.49
CA HIS A 153 -5.88 0.13 -10.80
C HIS A 153 -5.32 1.08 -9.73
N PHE A 154 -6.21 1.77 -9.01
CA PHE A 154 -5.83 2.66 -7.91
C PHE A 154 -6.77 2.46 -6.71
N ILE A 155 -6.29 2.82 -5.53
CA ILE A 155 -6.99 2.63 -4.26
C ILE A 155 -7.06 3.99 -3.54
N PRO A 156 -8.25 4.60 -3.48
CA PRO A 156 -8.52 5.72 -2.60
C PRO A 156 -8.53 5.26 -1.13
N LEU A 157 -7.63 5.82 -0.33
CA LEU A 157 -7.51 5.54 1.09
C LEU A 157 -8.25 6.60 1.88
N ASP A 158 -9.28 6.21 2.62
CA ASP A 158 -10.20 7.12 3.29
C ASP A 158 -9.78 7.37 4.76
N SER A 159 -9.28 8.57 5.06
CA SER A 159 -8.81 8.90 6.41
C SER A 159 -9.93 8.95 7.45
N LYS A 160 -11.19 9.19 7.04
CA LYS A 160 -12.30 9.17 8.00
C LYS A 160 -12.46 7.80 8.65
N SER A 161 -12.27 6.71 7.90
CA SER A 161 -12.33 5.34 8.44
C SER A 161 -11.39 5.06 9.61
N VAL A 162 -10.36 5.91 9.78
CA VAL A 162 -9.38 5.82 10.86
C VAL A 162 -9.71 6.74 12.04
N PHE A 163 -10.16 7.97 11.75
CA PHE A 163 -10.28 9.03 12.75
C PHE A 163 -11.70 9.25 13.28
N SER A 164 -12.75 8.76 12.61
CA SER A 164 -14.13 8.89 13.10
C SER A 164 -14.57 7.65 13.89
N VAL A 165 -14.82 7.85 15.19
CA VAL A 165 -15.61 6.94 16.04
C VAL A 165 -16.97 7.60 16.40
N GLU A 166 -17.34 8.72 15.75
CA GLU A 166 -18.42 9.61 16.19
C GLU A 166 -19.54 9.89 15.16
N ASP A 167 -19.42 9.45 13.90
CA ASP A 167 -20.49 9.57 12.88
C ASP A 167 -21.18 8.22 12.66
N GLU A 168 -22.52 8.13 12.81
CA GLU A 168 -23.32 6.89 12.65
C GLU A 168 -23.22 6.24 11.25
N ASP A 169 -22.75 6.97 10.23
CA ASP A 169 -22.60 6.51 8.84
C ASP A 169 -21.23 5.87 8.52
N ASP A 170 -20.22 6.04 9.38
CA ASP A 170 -18.82 5.66 9.10
C ASP A 170 -18.41 4.45 9.99
N LEU A 171 -18.21 3.29 9.36
CA LEU A 171 -17.83 2.03 10.03
C LEU A 171 -16.32 2.00 10.32
N ALA A 172 -15.93 1.36 11.43
CA ALA A 172 -14.53 1.00 11.68
C ALA A 172 -13.99 0.16 10.50
N LEU A 173 -12.68 0.22 10.22
CA LEU A 173 -12.07 -0.50 9.10
C LEU A 173 -12.44 -1.99 9.03
N GLU A 174 -12.45 -2.67 10.19
CA GLU A 174 -12.85 -4.07 10.37
C GLU A 174 -14.34 -4.33 10.02
N ASP A 175 -15.17 -3.29 10.08
CA ASP A 175 -16.59 -3.34 9.76
C ASP A 175 -16.92 -2.80 8.37
N SER A 176 -15.93 -2.31 7.63
CA SER A 176 -16.16 -1.70 6.32
C SER A 176 -16.81 -2.67 5.33
N ASN A 177 -17.70 -2.16 4.48
CA ASN A 177 -18.34 -2.98 3.45
C ASN A 177 -17.34 -3.58 2.47
N LEU A 178 -16.23 -2.87 2.21
CA LEU A 178 -15.17 -3.37 1.36
C LEU A 178 -14.47 -4.57 2.00
N TYR A 179 -14.12 -4.50 3.28
CA TYR A 179 -13.55 -5.66 3.99
C TYR A 179 -14.48 -6.87 3.92
N LYS A 180 -15.76 -6.68 4.28
CA LYS A 180 -16.77 -7.75 4.25
C LYS A 180 -16.93 -8.34 2.84
N ALA A 181 -17.07 -7.50 1.82
CA ALA A 181 -17.19 -7.96 0.44
C ALA A 181 -15.93 -8.66 -0.07
N LEU A 182 -14.74 -8.23 0.34
CA LEU A 182 -13.49 -8.89 -0.05
C LEU A 182 -13.32 -10.24 0.66
N ASP A 183 -13.64 -10.31 1.96
CA ASP A 183 -13.51 -11.53 2.76
C ASP A 183 -14.53 -12.61 2.35
N GLU A 184 -15.77 -12.21 2.08
CA GLU A 184 -16.83 -13.14 1.65
C GLU A 184 -16.58 -13.69 0.24
N ASN A 185 -16.09 -12.86 -0.69
CA ASN A 185 -16.01 -13.23 -2.11
C ASN A 185 -14.63 -13.78 -2.53
N PHE A 186 -13.56 -13.55 -1.76
CA PHE A 186 -12.20 -13.89 -2.18
C PHE A 186 -11.39 -14.57 -1.08
N SER A 187 -10.89 -15.77 -1.39
CA SER A 187 -9.93 -16.48 -0.53
C SER A 187 -8.58 -15.76 -0.45
N ASP A 188 -7.82 -15.96 0.62
CA ASP A 188 -6.44 -15.43 0.77
C ASP A 188 -5.52 -15.87 -0.39
N LYS A 189 -5.79 -17.02 -1.00
CA LYS A 189 -5.06 -17.51 -2.18
C LYS A 189 -5.18 -16.56 -3.38
N PHE A 190 -6.26 -15.80 -3.50
CA PHE A 190 -6.47 -14.81 -4.57
C PHE A 190 -5.48 -13.65 -4.49
N PHE A 191 -5.17 -13.22 -3.26
CA PHE A 191 -4.25 -12.12 -2.97
C PHE A 191 -2.81 -12.61 -3.02
N ARG A 192 -2.55 -13.90 -2.77
CA ARG A 192 -1.22 -14.49 -2.99
C ARG A 192 -0.92 -14.65 -4.49
N VAL A 193 0.27 -14.25 -4.91
CA VAL A 193 0.77 -14.56 -6.26
C VAL A 193 0.92 -16.07 -6.40
N THR A 194 0.04 -16.69 -7.20
CA THR A 194 0.11 -18.10 -7.55
C THR A 194 0.32 -18.21 -9.06
N GLY A 195 1.23 -19.09 -9.51
CA GLY A 195 1.60 -19.25 -10.92
C GLY A 195 0.53 -19.94 -11.80
N GLY A 196 -0.75 -19.81 -11.46
CA GLY A 196 -1.87 -20.36 -12.22
C GLY A 196 -2.66 -19.26 -12.95
N VAL A 197 -3.62 -19.68 -13.79
CA VAL A 197 -4.54 -18.73 -14.44
C VAL A 197 -5.31 -17.97 -13.36
N PRO A 198 -5.23 -16.63 -13.32
CA PRO A 198 -6.04 -15.86 -12.40
C PRO A 198 -7.51 -16.09 -12.69
N ASN A 199 -8.31 -16.29 -11.64
CA ASN A 199 -9.76 -16.34 -11.72
C ASN A 199 -10.35 -15.23 -10.84
N ASN A 200 -11.58 -14.80 -11.13
CA ASN A 200 -12.36 -13.80 -10.39
C ASN A 200 -11.74 -12.40 -10.35
N LYS A 201 -10.79 -12.08 -11.23
CA LYS A 201 -10.17 -10.75 -11.27
C LYS A 201 -11.14 -9.68 -11.82
N VAL A 202 -12.11 -10.05 -12.68
CA VAL A 202 -13.19 -9.12 -13.07
C VAL A 202 -14.13 -8.88 -11.90
N THR A 203 -14.54 -9.96 -11.21
CA THR A 203 -15.35 -9.85 -9.99
C THR A 203 -14.69 -8.91 -8.99
N TYR A 204 -13.37 -9.03 -8.77
CA TYR A 204 -12.63 -8.14 -7.88
C TYR A 204 -12.72 -6.67 -8.27
N LEU A 205 -12.52 -6.33 -9.55
CA LEU A 205 -12.64 -4.95 -10.02
C LEU A 205 -14.07 -4.42 -9.90
N GLU A 206 -15.09 -5.26 -10.15
CA GLU A 206 -16.49 -4.87 -9.88
C GLU A 206 -16.73 -4.67 -8.39
N THR A 207 -16.20 -5.52 -7.49
CA THR A 207 -16.29 -5.29 -6.04
C THR A 207 -15.65 -3.95 -5.64
N LEU A 208 -14.49 -3.59 -6.20
CA LEU A 208 -13.91 -2.26 -5.99
C LEU A 208 -14.82 -1.15 -6.54
N ARG A 209 -15.43 -1.34 -7.71
CA ARG A 209 -16.36 -0.37 -8.27
C ARG A 209 -17.55 -0.12 -7.35
N GLU A 210 -18.09 -1.18 -6.75
CA GLU A 210 -19.28 -1.13 -5.91
C GLU A 210 -19.01 -0.60 -4.49
N GLU A 211 -17.92 -1.05 -3.86
CA GLU A 211 -17.66 -0.82 -2.44
C GLU A 211 -16.53 0.19 -2.17
N LEU A 212 -15.68 0.48 -3.17
CA LEU A 212 -14.62 1.49 -3.05
C LEU A 212 -14.96 2.77 -3.84
N TYR A 213 -15.33 2.67 -5.12
CA TYR A 213 -15.51 3.83 -5.99
C TYR A 213 -16.90 4.49 -5.89
N ALA A 214 -17.98 3.71 -5.90
CA ALA A 214 -19.34 4.24 -5.77
C ALA A 214 -19.61 5.03 -4.46
N PRO A 215 -19.09 4.63 -3.29
CA PRO A 215 -19.34 5.35 -2.04
C PRO A 215 -18.47 6.60 -1.85
N LEU A 216 -17.48 6.87 -2.73
CA LEU A 216 -16.62 8.05 -2.65
C LEU A 216 -17.45 9.32 -2.42
N LYS A 217 -16.96 10.15 -1.50
CA LYS A 217 -17.66 11.37 -1.09
C LYS A 217 -17.28 12.54 -1.99
N GLY A 218 -18.14 13.57 -2.00
CA GLY A 218 -17.93 14.78 -2.78
C GLY A 218 -17.16 15.82 -1.95
N LYS A 219 -16.79 16.92 -2.60
CA LYS A 219 -16.07 18.06 -2.01
C LYS A 219 -16.57 18.47 -0.61
N LYS A 220 -17.89 18.64 -0.44
CA LYS A 220 -18.52 19.00 0.85
C LYS A 220 -18.14 18.08 2.03
N LYS A 221 -17.93 16.77 1.78
CA LYS A 221 -17.61 15.77 2.81
C LYS A 221 -16.13 15.34 2.78
N SER A 222 -15.34 15.88 1.87
CA SER A 222 -13.96 15.43 1.60
C SER A 222 -12.93 16.55 1.72
N GLY A 223 -13.36 17.80 1.85
CA GLY A 223 -12.52 19.00 1.80
C GLY A 223 -12.42 19.58 0.38
N GLU A 224 -11.79 20.75 0.25
CA GLU A 224 -11.71 21.52 -0.99
C GLU A 224 -10.98 20.74 -2.09
N HIS A 225 -9.89 20.07 -1.70
CA HIS A 225 -9.00 19.27 -2.56
C HIS A 225 -9.12 17.77 -2.31
N PHE A 226 -10.22 17.33 -1.67
CA PHE A 226 -10.45 15.93 -1.30
C PHE A 226 -9.40 15.37 -0.32
N GLU A 227 -8.95 16.19 0.62
CA GLU A 227 -7.96 15.93 1.69
C GLU A 227 -8.32 14.72 2.57
N ARG A 228 -9.59 14.31 2.60
CA ARG A 228 -10.06 13.05 3.19
C ARG A 228 -9.34 11.83 2.60
N TYR A 229 -8.90 11.91 1.35
CA TYR A 229 -8.36 10.77 0.63
C TYR A 229 -6.85 10.90 0.38
N SER A 230 -6.18 9.76 0.31
CA SER A 230 -4.85 9.58 -0.30
C SER A 230 -4.96 8.53 -1.42
N ILE A 231 -4.05 8.51 -2.39
CA ILE A 231 -4.12 7.57 -3.52
C ILE A 231 -2.91 6.62 -3.50
N ALA A 232 -3.20 5.32 -3.56
CA ALA A 232 -2.23 4.28 -3.84
C ALA A 232 -2.46 3.75 -5.26
N HIS A 233 -1.41 3.69 -6.07
CA HIS A 233 -1.46 3.17 -7.43
C HIS A 233 -0.96 1.73 -7.45
N VAL A 234 -1.70 0.85 -8.12
CA VAL A 234 -1.32 -0.54 -8.33
C VAL A 234 -1.01 -0.72 -9.81
N THR A 235 0.23 -1.10 -10.11
CA THR A 235 0.73 -1.16 -11.49
C THR A 235 0.62 -2.58 -12.06
N ALA A 236 0.59 -2.62 -13.39
CA ALA A 236 0.78 -3.83 -14.18
C ALA A 236 2.07 -4.58 -13.81
N SER A 237 2.12 -5.86 -14.18
CA SER A 237 3.32 -6.69 -14.06
C SER A 237 4.00 -6.87 -15.40
N ILE A 238 5.33 -6.91 -15.40
CA ILE A 238 6.13 -7.38 -16.54
C ILE A 238 6.05 -8.90 -16.66
N ILE A 239 5.85 -9.61 -15.54
CA ILE A 239 5.75 -11.07 -15.53
C ILE A 239 4.37 -11.47 -16.07
N PRO A 240 4.29 -12.34 -17.10
CA PRO A 240 3.04 -12.65 -17.77
C PRO A 240 2.02 -13.31 -16.83
N THR A 241 1.07 -12.49 -16.39
CA THR A 241 -0.22 -12.90 -15.84
C THR A 241 -1.32 -12.49 -16.82
N PHE A 242 -1.20 -11.25 -17.29
CA PHE A 242 -1.81 -10.72 -18.51
C PHE A 242 -0.68 -10.43 -19.52
N ASN A 243 -0.87 -9.47 -20.42
CA ASN A 243 0.26 -8.95 -21.19
C ASN A 243 1.27 -8.26 -20.26
N PRO A 244 2.58 -8.33 -20.55
CA PRO A 244 3.60 -7.56 -19.87
C PRO A 244 3.30 -6.07 -19.99
N GLY A 245 3.27 -5.36 -18.87
CA GLY A 245 3.02 -3.93 -18.83
C GLY A 245 4.11 -3.16 -18.08
N MET A 246 4.41 -1.95 -18.54
CA MET A 246 5.28 -1.00 -17.85
C MET A 246 4.71 0.42 -17.91
N ARG A 247 5.07 1.28 -16.96
CA ARG A 247 4.53 2.63 -16.86
C ARG A 247 5.63 3.66 -16.72
N VAL A 248 5.48 4.79 -17.42
CA VAL A 248 6.34 5.97 -17.30
C VAL A 248 5.52 7.12 -16.76
N TRP A 249 6.00 7.75 -15.68
CA TRP A 249 5.36 8.89 -15.04
C TRP A 249 6.04 10.19 -15.43
N GLU A 250 5.23 11.22 -15.66
CA GLU A 250 5.64 12.60 -15.89
C GLU A 250 5.16 13.44 -14.72
N TYR A 251 6.02 14.36 -14.26
CA TYR A 251 5.72 15.23 -13.13
C TYR A 251 6.27 16.63 -13.37
N ASN A 252 5.63 17.58 -12.71
CA ASN A 252 5.95 18.99 -12.83
C ASN A 252 7.35 19.29 -12.27
N ILE A 253 8.21 19.90 -13.08
CA ILE A 253 9.56 20.35 -12.68
C ILE A 253 9.71 21.87 -12.65
N THR A 254 8.60 22.60 -12.74
CA THR A 254 8.57 24.07 -12.68
C THR A 254 9.18 24.54 -11.37
N ASP A 255 9.99 25.59 -11.41
CA ASP A 255 10.73 26.18 -10.29
C ASP A 255 11.73 25.22 -9.60
N LEU A 256 12.05 24.06 -10.19
CA LEU A 256 13.00 23.11 -9.60
C LEU A 256 14.42 23.69 -9.53
N GLU A 257 14.85 24.41 -10.56
CA GLU A 257 16.18 25.03 -10.61
C GLU A 257 16.39 26.02 -9.46
N ASP A 258 15.39 26.87 -9.18
CA ASP A 258 15.42 27.82 -8.08
C ASP A 258 15.46 27.12 -6.71
N LYS A 259 14.72 26.01 -6.57
CA LYS A 259 14.69 25.20 -5.34
C LYS A 259 16.01 24.49 -5.07
N LEU A 260 16.73 24.05 -6.11
CA LEU A 260 18.02 23.38 -5.97
C LEU A 260 19.13 24.30 -5.43
N GLN A 261 18.96 25.62 -5.54
CA GLN A 261 19.98 26.58 -5.09
C GLN A 261 20.02 26.79 -3.57
N GLN A 262 19.10 26.18 -2.81
CA GLN A 262 18.95 26.52 -1.40
C GLN A 262 18.93 25.29 -0.50
N VAL A 263 19.75 25.40 0.55
CA VAL A 263 19.80 24.59 1.76
C VAL A 263 20.75 23.38 1.74
N LYS A 264 21.88 23.54 2.45
CA LYS A 264 22.70 22.42 2.93
C LYS A 264 22.09 21.93 4.24
N PHE A 265 21.46 20.76 4.22
CA PHE A 265 21.06 20.07 5.45
C PHE A 265 22.20 19.27 6.06
N GLU A 266 22.05 18.88 7.32
CA GLU A 266 22.97 17.93 7.93
C GLU A 266 22.92 16.58 7.18
N PRO A 267 24.09 15.92 6.97
CA PRO A 267 24.14 14.60 6.35
C PRO A 267 23.27 13.58 7.08
N TRP A 268 22.67 12.65 6.33
CA TRP A 268 21.79 11.61 6.88
C TRP A 268 22.47 10.72 7.92
N ASP A 269 23.79 10.52 7.83
CA ASP A 269 24.57 9.78 8.84
C ASP A 269 24.42 10.38 10.25
N LYS A 270 24.42 11.71 10.36
CA LYS A 270 24.25 12.39 11.65
C LYS A 270 22.83 12.23 12.18
N PHE A 271 21.83 12.36 11.29
CA PHE A 271 20.43 12.16 11.63
C PHE A 271 20.20 10.75 12.19
N PHE A 272 20.65 9.72 11.46
CA PHE A 272 20.46 8.34 11.87
C PHE A 272 21.24 7.98 13.14
N ALA A 273 22.46 8.47 13.31
CA ALA A 273 23.19 8.33 14.57
C ALA A 273 22.45 8.98 15.77
N GLY A 274 21.63 10.01 15.53
CA GLY A 274 20.74 10.61 16.51
C GLY A 274 19.50 9.76 16.78
N VAL A 275 18.88 9.22 15.73
CA VAL A 275 17.70 8.33 15.84
C VAL A 275 18.04 7.04 16.60
N GLU A 276 19.17 6.40 16.29
CA GLU A 276 19.63 5.21 17.01
C GLU A 276 19.75 5.46 18.51
N ARG A 277 20.37 6.57 18.91
CA ARG A 277 20.45 6.98 20.32
C ARG A 277 19.08 7.22 20.94
N MET A 278 18.13 7.84 20.23
CA MET A 278 16.78 8.04 20.74
C MET A 278 16.04 6.72 20.95
N ILE A 279 16.19 5.77 20.03
CA ILE A 279 15.58 4.44 20.13
C ILE A 279 16.18 3.66 21.31
N GLU A 280 17.50 3.66 21.48
CA GLU A 280 18.17 3.01 22.62
C GLU A 280 17.75 3.60 23.97
N VAL A 281 17.66 4.92 24.07
CA VAL A 281 17.17 5.58 25.28
C VAL A 281 15.71 5.18 25.55
N GLN A 282 14.87 5.17 24.52
CA GLN A 282 13.47 4.78 24.64
C GLN A 282 13.29 3.31 25.03
N SER A 283 14.13 2.38 24.53
CA SER A 283 14.09 0.98 24.95
C SER A 283 14.49 0.81 26.41
N ASN A 284 15.58 1.47 26.84
CA ASN A 284 16.07 1.37 28.21
C ASN A 284 15.06 1.93 29.24
N TYR A 285 14.38 3.03 28.92
CA TYR A 285 13.31 3.59 29.76
C TYR A 285 12.06 2.70 29.86
N VAL A 286 11.83 1.82 28.88
CA VAL A 286 10.71 0.89 28.88
C VAL A 286 11.06 -0.36 29.68
N ASP A 287 12.26 -0.90 29.50
CA ASP A 287 12.75 -2.06 30.26
C ASP A 287 12.83 -1.77 31.77
N GLU A 288 13.27 -0.58 32.19
CA GLU A 288 13.26 -0.19 33.61
C GLU A 288 11.86 -0.16 34.24
N LYS A 289 10.81 0.16 33.47
CA LYS A 289 9.43 0.24 33.98
C LYS A 289 8.67 -1.09 33.89
N ASP A 290 9.07 -1.98 33.00
CA ASP A 290 8.51 -3.33 32.94
C ASP A 290 9.21 -4.28 33.95
N ASN A 291 10.42 -3.93 34.43
CA ASN A 291 11.10 -4.64 35.53
C ASN A 291 10.46 -4.39 36.92
N ASP A 292 9.57 -3.40 37.05
CA ASP A 292 8.72 -3.19 38.24
C ASP A 292 7.47 -4.10 38.26
N GLU A 293 7.23 -4.93 37.22
CA GLU A 293 6.21 -5.99 37.27
C GLU A 293 6.72 -7.26 37.99
N MET A 294 6.77 -7.13 39.32
CA MET A 294 6.61 -8.15 40.37
C MET A 294 6.50 -9.63 39.92
N ASN A 295 7.44 -10.44 40.40
CA ASN A 295 7.57 -11.89 40.29
C ASN A 295 6.24 -12.67 40.38
N TRP A 296 5.85 -13.36 39.30
CA TRP A 296 4.60 -14.13 39.18
C TRP A 296 4.70 -15.59 39.66
N GLN A 297 5.84 -16.01 40.22
CA GLN A 297 6.08 -17.44 40.51
C GLN A 297 5.47 -17.94 41.83
N GLU A 298 4.81 -17.09 42.64
CA GLU A 298 4.27 -17.48 43.95
C GLU A 298 2.82 -17.01 44.21
N MET A 299 1.91 -17.03 43.22
CA MET A 299 0.52 -16.63 43.50
C MET A 299 -0.55 -17.38 42.72
N ASP A 300 -1.53 -17.91 43.47
CA ASP A 300 -2.56 -18.84 43.02
C ASP A 300 -3.49 -18.28 41.91
N ASP A 301 -3.89 -19.16 41.00
CA ASP A 301 -4.63 -18.87 39.75
C ASP A 301 -5.89 -18.00 39.92
N ILE A 302 -6.58 -18.12 41.06
CA ILE A 302 -7.81 -17.37 41.34
C ILE A 302 -7.52 -15.87 41.55
N THR A 303 -6.33 -15.54 42.07
CA THR A 303 -5.88 -14.17 42.32
C THR A 303 -5.47 -13.49 41.00
N ILE A 304 -4.92 -14.28 40.07
CA ILE A 304 -4.53 -13.85 38.72
C ILE A 304 -5.77 -13.44 37.92
N GLU A 305 -6.86 -14.21 37.95
CA GLU A 305 -8.08 -13.89 37.21
C GLU A 305 -8.82 -12.65 37.73
N ARG A 306 -8.93 -12.49 39.06
CA ARG A 306 -9.55 -11.30 39.67
C ARG A 306 -8.77 -10.02 39.38
N LYS A 307 -7.43 -10.08 39.40
CA LYS A 307 -6.57 -8.93 39.06
C LYS A 307 -6.53 -8.64 37.55
N LYS A 308 -6.62 -9.65 36.66
CA LYS A 308 -6.78 -9.45 35.20
C LYS A 308 -8.07 -8.68 34.87
N LYS A 309 -9.18 -8.98 35.55
CA LYS A 309 -10.45 -8.22 35.40
C LYS A 309 -10.37 -6.78 35.91
N HIS A 310 -9.64 -6.52 37.00
CA HIS A 310 -9.47 -5.16 37.54
C HIS A 310 -8.43 -4.31 36.77
N LYS A 311 -7.34 -4.90 36.23
CA LYS A 311 -6.32 -4.16 35.44
C LYS A 311 -6.86 -3.68 34.08
N LYS A 312 -7.90 -4.34 33.52
CA LYS A 312 -8.57 -3.92 32.27
C LYS A 312 -9.34 -2.59 32.41
N LYS A 313 -9.71 -2.18 33.64
CA LYS A 313 -10.53 -0.97 33.87
C LYS A 313 -9.74 0.33 34.14
N ASN A 314 -8.42 0.29 34.37
CA ASN A 314 -7.68 1.49 34.82
C ASN A 314 -6.29 1.73 34.19
N ARG A 315 -5.97 1.09 33.05
CA ARG A 315 -4.77 1.48 32.28
C ARG A 315 -5.15 2.69 31.42
N LYS A 316 -4.79 3.93 31.84
CA LYS A 316 -4.72 5.07 30.90
C LYS A 316 -3.92 4.57 29.69
N LYS A 317 -4.55 4.37 28.53
CA LYS A 317 -3.88 3.86 27.33
C LYS A 317 -2.66 4.74 27.08
N LYS A 318 -1.45 4.19 27.22
CA LYS A 318 -0.21 4.88 26.82
C LYS A 318 -0.41 5.28 25.35
N LYS A 319 -0.07 6.53 25.00
CA LYS A 319 -0.22 7.03 23.63
C LYS A 319 0.67 6.19 22.71
N ASP A 320 0.09 5.52 21.73
CA ASP A 320 0.87 4.78 20.75
C ASP A 320 1.65 5.76 19.87
N HIS A 321 2.98 5.72 19.96
CA HIS A 321 3.88 6.65 19.29
C HIS A 321 4.04 6.35 17.79
N THR A 322 3.54 5.19 17.31
CA THR A 322 3.53 4.84 15.89
C THR A 322 2.37 5.47 15.13
N PHE A 323 1.43 6.13 15.82
CA PHE A 323 0.49 7.02 15.15
C PHE A 323 1.12 8.39 14.89
N PRO A 324 0.88 8.99 13.70
CA PRO A 324 1.33 10.34 13.44
C PRO A 324 0.60 11.33 14.35
N LYS A 325 1.25 12.47 14.63
CA LYS A 325 0.55 13.63 15.16
C LYS A 325 -0.23 14.29 14.02
N PRO A 326 -1.33 15.01 14.32
CA PRO A 326 -2.04 15.80 13.34
C PRO A 326 -1.11 16.74 12.57
N MET A 327 -1.33 16.87 11.26
CA MET A 327 -0.65 17.85 10.43
C MET A 327 -0.91 19.26 10.99
N PRO A 328 0.13 20.07 11.22
CA PRO A 328 -0.06 21.47 11.63
C PRO A 328 -0.95 22.24 10.64
N GLU A 329 -1.93 22.99 11.17
CA GLU A 329 -2.94 23.70 10.36
C GLU A 329 -2.33 24.80 9.45
N ASN A 330 -1.14 25.29 9.79
CA ASN A 330 -0.45 26.33 9.04
C ASN A 330 0.38 25.81 7.86
N LEU A 331 0.52 24.49 7.70
CA LEU A 331 1.25 23.91 6.57
C LEU A 331 0.35 23.78 5.34
N PRO A 332 0.84 24.16 4.15
CA PRO A 332 0.09 23.98 2.91
C PRO A 332 0.02 22.51 2.52
N LEU A 333 -0.97 22.17 1.69
CA LEU A 333 -1.05 20.84 1.08
C LEU A 333 0.09 20.61 0.08
N GLY A 334 0.46 19.34 -0.07
CA GLY A 334 1.56 18.91 -0.92
C GLY A 334 1.16 18.71 -2.39
N PRO A 335 2.12 18.26 -3.22
CA PRO A 335 1.97 18.15 -4.67
C PRO A 335 0.92 17.13 -5.11
N ALA A 336 0.50 16.21 -4.23
CA ALA A 336 -0.60 15.30 -4.50
C ALA A 336 -1.96 16.02 -4.60
N TYR A 337 -2.12 17.19 -3.97
CA TYR A 337 -3.41 17.86 -3.81
C TYR A 337 -3.49 19.17 -4.58
N ILE A 338 -2.41 19.95 -4.55
CA ILE A 338 -2.31 21.24 -5.22
C ILE A 338 -1.17 21.16 -6.23
N GLU A 339 -1.46 21.54 -7.48
CA GLU A 339 -0.47 21.60 -8.56
C GLU A 339 0.70 22.52 -8.20
N GLN A 340 1.89 21.94 -8.13
CA GLN A 340 3.16 22.61 -7.84
C GLN A 340 4.31 21.71 -8.31
N THR A 341 5.57 22.12 -8.10
CA THR A 341 6.72 21.23 -8.35
C THR A 341 6.52 19.86 -7.71
N PHE A 342 6.80 18.81 -8.47
CA PHE A 342 6.61 17.38 -8.16
C PHE A 342 5.17 16.87 -8.21
N THR A 343 4.18 17.69 -8.58
CA THR A 343 2.85 17.17 -8.89
C THR A 343 2.94 16.22 -10.09
N PRO A 344 2.40 14.99 -10.00
CA PRO A 344 2.39 14.09 -11.15
C PRO A 344 1.34 14.60 -12.15
N GLU A 345 1.72 14.72 -13.41
CA GLU A 345 0.91 15.36 -14.45
C GLU A 345 0.28 14.32 -15.37
N ARG A 346 1.03 13.26 -15.66
CA ARG A 346 0.62 12.23 -16.62
C ARG A 346 1.36 10.92 -16.34
N TYR A 347 0.77 9.80 -16.74
CA TYR A 347 1.55 8.61 -17.03
C TYR A 347 1.14 7.97 -18.35
N VAL A 348 2.09 7.26 -18.96
CA VAL A 348 1.88 6.40 -20.12
C VAL A 348 2.03 4.95 -19.70
N GLN A 349 1.01 4.15 -19.98
CA GLN A 349 1.06 2.70 -19.86
C GLN A 349 1.48 2.10 -21.20
N TYR A 350 2.52 1.29 -21.17
CA TYR A 350 2.98 0.48 -22.30
C TYR A 350 2.66 -0.98 -22.05
N TYR A 351 2.49 -1.75 -23.13
CA TYR A 351 2.32 -3.19 -23.06
C TYR A 351 2.92 -3.91 -24.27
N ALA A 352 3.18 -5.20 -24.11
CA ALA A 352 3.55 -6.09 -25.21
C ALA A 352 2.38 -7.04 -25.53
N ASP A 353 1.83 -6.96 -26.74
CA ASP A 353 0.73 -7.82 -27.22
C ASP A 353 1.25 -9.25 -27.49
N LEU A 354 1.28 -10.07 -26.43
CA LEU A 354 1.79 -11.43 -26.50
C LEU A 354 0.99 -12.30 -27.48
N GLU A 355 -0.30 -12.06 -27.67
CA GLU A 355 -1.09 -12.85 -28.60
C GLU A 355 -0.63 -12.63 -30.05
N SER A 356 -0.46 -11.37 -30.45
CA SER A 356 0.03 -11.04 -31.78
C SER A 356 1.49 -11.44 -31.99
N ILE A 357 2.33 -11.23 -30.98
CA ILE A 357 3.76 -11.61 -31.01
C ILE A 357 3.90 -13.12 -31.16
N ASN A 358 3.22 -13.92 -30.33
CA ASN A 358 3.32 -15.37 -30.37
C ASN A 358 2.73 -15.99 -31.65
N LYS A 359 1.78 -15.29 -32.31
CA LYS A 359 1.25 -15.68 -33.63
C LYS A 359 2.15 -15.25 -34.79
N GLY A 360 3.27 -14.57 -34.53
CA GLY A 360 4.18 -14.04 -35.55
C GLY A 360 3.59 -12.88 -36.35
N LYS A 361 2.55 -12.21 -35.84
CA LYS A 361 1.90 -11.05 -36.49
C LYS A 361 2.64 -9.74 -36.21
N LYS A 362 3.41 -9.68 -35.12
CA LYS A 362 4.21 -8.54 -34.68
C LYS A 362 5.58 -9.03 -34.20
N GLU A 363 6.60 -8.19 -34.34
CA GLU A 363 7.87 -8.38 -33.63
C GLU A 363 7.68 -8.08 -32.13
N PHE A 364 8.58 -8.58 -31.29
CA PHE A 364 8.54 -8.29 -29.86
C PHE A 364 8.89 -6.82 -29.63
N ASP A 365 7.90 -6.03 -29.25
CA ASP A 365 8.07 -4.63 -28.88
C ASP A 365 7.00 -4.20 -27.86
N TYR A 366 7.26 -3.12 -27.13
CA TYR A 366 6.28 -2.46 -26.27
C TYR A 366 5.60 -1.33 -27.03
N GLU A 367 4.27 -1.35 -27.05
CA GLU A 367 3.44 -0.31 -27.64
C GLU A 367 2.66 0.45 -26.55
N ILE A 368 2.24 1.69 -26.85
CA ILE A 368 1.42 2.48 -25.93
C ILE A 368 0.05 1.81 -25.81
N GLU A 369 -0.35 1.49 -24.58
CA GLU A 369 -1.70 1.03 -24.28
C GLU A 369 -2.65 2.22 -24.14
N TYR A 370 -2.33 3.13 -23.22
CA TYR A 370 -3.07 4.35 -22.96
C TYR A 370 -2.23 5.37 -22.19
N SER A 371 -2.70 6.61 -22.16
CA SER A 371 -2.24 7.62 -21.20
C SER A 371 -3.39 8.27 -20.43
N THR A 372 -3.08 8.81 -19.26
CA THR A 372 -4.09 9.37 -18.34
C THR A 372 -4.83 10.59 -18.88
N ASP A 373 -4.23 11.30 -19.82
CA ASP A 373 -4.78 12.46 -20.52
C ASP A 373 -5.60 12.09 -21.76
N ASP A 374 -5.62 10.81 -22.15
CA ASP A 374 -6.46 10.34 -23.26
C ASP A 374 -7.92 10.71 -23.05
N SER A 375 -8.64 10.94 -24.14
CA SER A 375 -10.05 11.38 -24.14
C SER A 375 -11.01 10.52 -23.30
N LEU A 376 -10.65 9.28 -23.03
CA LEU A 376 -11.37 8.34 -22.17
C LEU A 376 -11.30 8.77 -20.68
N TYR A 377 -10.10 9.06 -20.22
CA TYR A 377 -9.76 9.41 -18.84
C TYR A 377 -9.90 10.92 -18.64
N GLY A 378 -9.16 11.70 -19.44
CA GLY A 378 -9.17 13.16 -19.45
C GLY A 378 -8.61 13.78 -18.17
N LEU A 379 -7.65 13.12 -17.52
CA LEU A 379 -6.98 13.64 -16.32
C LEU A 379 -5.89 14.61 -16.75
N LYS A 380 -6.07 15.90 -16.42
CA LYS A 380 -5.12 16.97 -16.77
C LYS A 380 -3.89 17.01 -15.85
N ALA A 381 -4.09 16.59 -14.61
CA ALA A 381 -3.08 16.36 -13.60
C ALA A 381 -3.52 15.12 -12.81
N LEU A 382 -2.58 14.49 -12.12
CA LEU A 382 -2.83 13.28 -11.34
C LEU A 382 -2.97 13.58 -9.85
N THR A 383 -3.64 14.70 -9.53
CA THR A 383 -3.95 15.07 -8.15
C THR A 383 -5.00 14.14 -7.54
N VAL A 384 -5.07 14.10 -6.22
CA VAL A 384 -6.10 13.35 -5.48
C VAL A 384 -7.49 13.76 -5.93
N GLU A 385 -7.75 15.05 -6.15
CA GLU A 385 -9.03 15.54 -6.64
C GLU A 385 -9.44 14.87 -7.97
N GLU A 386 -8.54 14.79 -8.94
CA GLU A 386 -8.82 14.19 -10.25
C GLU A 386 -9.04 12.68 -10.15
N TRP A 387 -8.25 11.96 -9.34
CA TRP A 387 -8.48 10.54 -9.08
C TRP A 387 -9.82 10.26 -8.39
N ILE A 388 -10.22 11.08 -7.42
CA ILE A 388 -11.50 10.91 -6.73
C ILE A 388 -12.67 11.23 -7.66
N LYS A 389 -12.58 12.28 -8.50
CA LYS A 389 -13.58 12.54 -9.54
C LYS A 389 -13.69 11.37 -10.52
N PHE A 390 -12.55 10.80 -10.94
CA PHE A 390 -12.52 9.65 -11.84
C PHE A 390 -13.15 8.41 -11.20
N GLY A 391 -12.78 8.04 -9.97
CA GLY A 391 -13.39 6.94 -9.24
C GLY A 391 -14.90 7.11 -9.10
N ARG A 392 -15.37 8.32 -8.76
CA ARG A 392 -16.82 8.63 -8.71
C ARG A 392 -17.51 8.42 -10.06
N LYS A 393 -16.86 8.75 -11.18
CA LYS A 393 -17.37 8.51 -12.54
C LYS A 393 -17.49 7.02 -12.84
N LEU A 394 -16.53 6.20 -12.40
CA LEU A 394 -16.59 4.74 -12.54
C LEU A 394 -17.73 4.13 -11.72
N GLY A 395 -17.92 4.59 -10.47
CA GLY A 395 -18.94 4.09 -9.54
C GLY A 395 -20.34 4.68 -9.70
N GLU A 396 -20.51 5.77 -10.45
CA GLU A 396 -21.79 6.48 -10.60
C GLU A 396 -22.94 5.56 -11.10
N PRO A 397 -22.75 4.71 -12.13
CA PRO A 397 -23.80 3.81 -12.59
C PRO A 397 -24.29 2.85 -11.50
N VAL A 398 -23.37 2.30 -10.69
CA VAL A 398 -23.70 1.41 -9.57
C VAL A 398 -24.49 2.17 -8.50
N LYS A 399 -24.04 3.37 -8.14
CA LYS A 399 -24.70 4.21 -7.14
C LYS A 399 -26.12 4.58 -7.55
N ASP A 400 -26.33 4.93 -8.81
CA ASP A 400 -27.64 5.27 -9.35
C ASP A 400 -28.58 4.06 -9.33
N LEU A 401 -28.08 2.86 -9.65
CA LEU A 401 -28.84 1.62 -9.57
C LEU A 401 -29.24 1.30 -8.13
N LYS A 402 -28.30 1.30 -7.17
CA LYS A 402 -28.58 1.09 -5.73
C LYS A 402 -29.65 2.08 -5.22
N ASN A 403 -29.54 3.37 -5.59
CA ASN A 403 -30.52 4.40 -5.22
C ASN A 403 -31.92 4.18 -5.84
N ASN A 404 -32.00 3.70 -7.08
CA ASN A 404 -33.28 3.44 -7.74
C ASN A 404 -33.99 2.21 -7.17
N VAL A 405 -33.23 1.16 -6.83
CA VAL A 405 -33.74 -0.02 -6.13
C VAL A 405 -34.33 0.37 -4.78
N ASN A 406 -33.61 1.17 -3.98
CA ASN A 406 -34.09 1.66 -2.69
C ASN A 406 -35.36 2.53 -2.80
N LYS A 407 -35.58 3.17 -3.96
CA LYS A 407 -36.79 3.98 -4.24
C LYS A 407 -37.93 3.19 -4.90
N GLY A 408 -37.83 1.85 -4.97
CA GLY A 408 -38.85 0.99 -5.57
C GLY A 408 -39.03 1.16 -7.10
N LYS A 409 -38.10 1.84 -7.77
CA LYS A 409 -38.19 2.10 -9.22
C LYS A 409 -37.54 0.97 -10.02
N LYS A 410 -38.35 0.11 -10.64
CA LYS A 410 -37.89 -0.84 -11.67
C LYS A 410 -37.64 -0.10 -12.99
N LYS A 411 -36.44 0.48 -13.19
CA LYS A 411 -36.04 0.96 -14.52
C LYS A 411 -34.60 0.59 -14.85
N LYS A 412 -34.42 -0.14 -15.96
CA LYS A 412 -33.12 -0.29 -16.65
C LYS A 412 -32.69 1.11 -17.10
N ASN A 413 -31.55 1.60 -16.59
CA ASN A 413 -31.09 2.95 -16.83
C ASN A 413 -30.42 3.02 -18.22
N ASN A 414 -31.19 3.05 -19.31
CA ASN A 414 -30.68 3.00 -20.70
C ASN A 414 -30.33 4.38 -21.30
N GLY A 415 -30.17 5.41 -20.46
CA GLY A 415 -29.89 6.78 -20.91
C GLY A 415 -28.51 6.91 -21.59
N LYS A 416 -28.37 7.93 -22.46
CA LYS A 416 -27.10 8.23 -23.17
C LYS A 416 -25.91 8.40 -22.20
N LYS A 417 -26.15 9.02 -21.03
CA LYS A 417 -25.15 9.18 -19.97
C LYS A 417 -24.69 7.83 -19.41
N TYR A 418 -25.62 6.93 -19.05
CA TYR A 418 -25.29 5.60 -18.54
C TYR A 418 -24.45 4.81 -19.55
N LYS A 419 -24.84 4.80 -20.83
CA LYS A 419 -24.07 4.12 -21.89
C LYS A 419 -22.64 4.65 -21.98
N LYS A 420 -22.45 5.97 -21.91
CA LYS A 420 -21.11 6.59 -21.91
C LYS A 420 -20.28 6.18 -20.69
N LEU A 421 -20.87 6.16 -19.49
CA LEU A 421 -20.17 5.75 -18.28
C LEU A 421 -19.81 4.26 -18.31
N GLN A 422 -20.68 3.41 -18.87
CA GLN A 422 -20.39 1.99 -19.03
C GLN A 422 -19.27 1.75 -20.06
N GLN A 423 -19.20 2.55 -21.14
CA GLN A 423 -18.08 2.49 -22.07
C GLN A 423 -16.75 2.83 -21.39
N ILE A 424 -16.75 3.83 -20.50
CA ILE A 424 -15.56 4.20 -19.71
C ILE A 424 -15.15 3.05 -18.79
N TRP A 425 -16.10 2.42 -18.10
CA TRP A 425 -15.81 1.27 -17.25
C TRP A 425 -15.25 0.08 -18.04
N ASN A 426 -15.84 -0.25 -19.19
CA ASN A 426 -15.36 -1.36 -20.01
C ASN A 426 -13.93 -1.12 -20.52
N ALA A 427 -13.61 0.11 -20.92
CA ALA A 427 -12.25 0.45 -21.32
C ALA A 427 -11.28 0.46 -20.12
N TYR A 428 -11.74 0.90 -18.94
CA TYR A 428 -10.97 0.78 -17.71
C TYR A 428 -10.67 -0.68 -17.35
N LEU A 429 -11.63 -1.60 -17.49
CA LEU A 429 -11.42 -3.05 -17.31
C LEU A 429 -10.40 -3.59 -18.31
N LYS A 430 -10.54 -3.26 -19.59
CA LYS A 430 -9.58 -3.66 -20.63
C LYS A 430 -8.15 -3.28 -20.24
N HIS A 431 -7.95 -2.03 -19.80
CA HIS A 431 -6.64 -1.54 -19.38
C HIS A 431 -6.19 -2.14 -18.05
N ALA A 432 -7.10 -2.41 -17.11
CA ALA A 432 -6.77 -3.09 -15.86
C ALA A 432 -6.16 -4.48 -16.09
N PHE A 433 -6.53 -5.13 -17.20
CA PHE A 433 -6.01 -6.41 -17.67
C PHE A 433 -4.99 -6.28 -18.82
N ILE A 434 -4.38 -5.11 -19.00
CA ILE A 434 -3.28 -4.86 -19.94
C ILE A 434 -3.65 -5.30 -21.36
N SER A 435 -4.88 -5.02 -21.79
CA SER A 435 -5.40 -5.34 -23.12
C SER A 435 -5.24 -6.81 -23.52
N SER A 436 -5.30 -7.72 -22.54
CA SER A 436 -5.16 -9.16 -22.73
C SER A 436 -6.49 -9.88 -23.04
N ASP A 437 -7.58 -9.12 -23.18
CA ASP A 437 -8.95 -9.60 -23.40
C ASP A 437 -9.48 -10.52 -22.27
N TYR A 438 -8.86 -10.45 -21.09
CA TYR A 438 -9.20 -11.31 -19.96
C TYR A 438 -10.68 -11.18 -19.56
N GLU A 439 -11.22 -9.98 -19.59
CA GLU A 439 -12.60 -9.67 -19.20
C GLU A 439 -13.68 -10.36 -20.06
N HIS A 440 -13.30 -10.89 -21.22
CA HIS A 440 -14.21 -11.63 -22.13
C HIS A 440 -13.98 -13.14 -22.12
N LYS A 441 -12.98 -13.65 -21.38
CA LYS A 441 -12.60 -15.08 -21.38
C LYS A 441 -13.43 -15.96 -20.45
N GLY A 442 -14.31 -15.36 -19.64
CA GLY A 442 -15.22 -16.10 -18.74
C GLY A 442 -14.56 -16.68 -17.49
N TYR A 443 -13.38 -16.18 -17.09
CA TYR A 443 -12.65 -16.61 -15.89
C TYR A 443 -13.13 -15.92 -14.60
N GLY A 444 -14.43 -15.62 -14.51
CA GLY A 444 -15.09 -14.97 -13.38
C GLY A 444 -15.18 -13.45 -13.49
#